data_AF-A0A962UDT3-F1
#
_entry.id   AF-A0A962UDT3-F1
#
_cell.length_a   1.000
_cell.length_b   1.000
_cell.length_c   1.000
_cell.angle_alpha   90.00
_cell.angle_beta   90.00
_cell.angle_gamma   90.00
#
_symmetry.space_group_name_H-M   'P 1'
#
loop_
_entity.id
_entity.type
_entity.pdbx_description
1 polymer ?
#
loop_
_entity_poly.entity_id
_entity_poly.type
_entity_poly.pdbx_seq_one_letter_code
_entity_poly.pdbx_strand_id
1 'polypeptide(L)'
;MPKRTDLHSILIIGAGPIVIGQACEFDYSGAQACKALREEGYRVILVNSNPATIMTDPNMADAVYIEPIHWRTVSQVIARERPDAVLPTMGGQTALN
;
A
#
# COMPACT_ATOMS: atom_id res chain seq x y z
N MET A 1 20.03 -7.77 -9.20
CA MET A 1 19.17 -7.56 -10.39
C MET A 1 18.76 -6.10 -10.39
N PRO A 2 18.85 -5.39 -11.52
CA PRO A 2 18.42 -3.99 -11.59
C PRO A 2 16.89 -3.87 -11.45
N LYS A 3 16.40 -2.63 -11.30
CA LYS A 3 14.97 -2.29 -11.31
C LYS A 3 14.25 -2.94 -12.51
N ARG A 4 13.04 -3.49 -12.28
CA ARG A 4 12.18 -4.02 -13.35
C ARG A 4 11.66 -2.88 -14.23
N THR A 5 11.72 -3.06 -15.54
CA THR A 5 11.30 -2.05 -16.54
C THR A 5 9.90 -2.29 -17.10
N ASP A 6 9.31 -3.44 -16.79
CA ASP A 6 7.96 -3.84 -17.21
C ASP A 6 6.88 -3.50 -16.17
N LEU A 7 7.27 -2.90 -15.04
CA LEU A 7 6.36 -2.41 -14.01
C LEU A 7 6.47 -0.88 -13.91
N HIS A 8 5.33 -0.19 -13.87
CA HIS A 8 5.27 1.26 -13.72
C HIS A 8 4.47 1.69 -12.50
N SER A 9 3.51 0.87 -12.08
CA SER A 9 2.59 1.16 -10.99
C SER A 9 2.43 -0.04 -10.05
N ILE A 10 2.47 0.23 -8.74
CA ILE A 10 2.45 -0.82 -7.71
C ILE A 10 1.40 -0.44 -6.67
N LEU A 11 0.49 -1.39 -6.39
CA LEU A 11 -0.47 -1.30 -5.30
C LEU A 11 0.11 -1.92 -4.03
N ILE A 12 0.22 -1.13 -2.97
CA ILE A 12 0.51 -1.60 -1.61
C ILE A 12 -0.81 -1.79 -0.87
N ILE A 13 -0.96 -2.91 -0.17
CA ILE A 13 -2.08 -3.16 0.74
C ILE A 13 -1.58 -2.95 2.18
N GLY A 14 -2.16 -1.97 2.88
CA GLY A 14 -1.84 -1.67 4.28
C GLY A 14 -2.44 -2.68 5.25
N ALA A 15 -2.16 -2.49 6.54
CA ALA A 15 -2.63 -3.40 7.60
C ALA A 15 -4.03 -3.08 8.14
N GLY A 16 -4.52 -1.85 7.92
CA GLY A 16 -5.76 -1.38 8.52
C GLY A 16 -5.57 -0.89 9.96
N PRO A 17 -6.63 -0.90 10.78
CA PRO A 17 -6.57 -0.38 12.14
C PRO A 17 -5.64 -1.22 13.02
N ILE A 18 -5.03 -0.56 14.02
CA ILE A 18 -4.15 -1.20 15.01
C ILE A 18 -4.97 -2.15 15.90
N VAL A 19 -4.46 -3.37 16.05
CA VAL A 19 -5.00 -4.38 16.97
C VAL A 19 -3.85 -5.09 17.70
N ILE A 20 -4.18 -5.79 18.79
CA ILE A 20 -3.20 -6.66 19.46
C ILE A 20 -2.71 -7.71 18.45
N GLY A 21 -1.39 -7.78 18.27
CA GLY A 21 -0.74 -8.70 17.33
C GLY A 21 -0.57 -8.17 15.90
N GLN A 22 -1.11 -6.98 15.59
CA GLN A 22 -0.88 -6.30 14.31
C GLN A 22 -0.99 -4.78 14.52
N ALA A 23 0.13 -4.11 14.72
CA ALA A 23 0.18 -2.74 15.20
C ALA A 23 1.04 -1.81 14.31
N CYS A 24 1.72 -0.85 14.93
CA CYS A 24 2.41 0.25 14.28
C CYS A 24 3.57 -0.19 13.37
N GLU A 25 4.08 -1.42 13.54
CA GLU A 25 5.12 -2.00 12.71
C GLU A 25 4.76 -1.96 11.21
N PHE A 26 3.47 -2.03 10.86
CA PHE A 26 3.03 -1.99 9.47
C PHE A 26 2.85 -0.57 8.91
N ASP A 27 2.65 0.44 9.75
CA ASP A 27 2.81 1.83 9.30
C ASP A 27 4.27 2.11 8.97
N TYR A 28 5.19 1.70 9.86
CA TYR A 28 6.63 1.82 9.63
C TYR A 28 7.07 1.10 8.34
N SER A 29 6.73 -0.18 8.17
CA SER A 29 7.08 -0.95 6.98
C SER A 29 6.39 -0.43 5.72
N GLY A 30 5.10 -0.08 5.80
CA GLY A 30 4.35 0.50 4.68
C GLY A 30 4.92 1.84 4.23
N ALA A 31 5.27 2.73 5.16
CA ALA A 31 5.89 4.02 4.85
C ALA A 31 7.28 3.85 4.19
N GLN A 32 8.08 2.88 4.66
CA GLN A 32 9.34 2.54 4.00
C GLN A 32 9.15 2.00 2.58
N ALA A 33 8.15 1.13 2.37
CA ALA A 33 7.84 0.60 1.05
C ALA A 33 7.38 1.73 0.10
N CYS A 34 6.49 2.61 0.55
CA CYS A 34 6.07 3.80 -0.19
C CYS A 34 7.28 4.66 -0.61
N LYS A 35 8.16 4.98 0.34
CA LYS A 35 9.37 5.77 0.09
C LYS A 35 10.28 5.10 -0.94
N ALA A 36 10.63 3.82 -0.72
CA ALA A 36 11.56 3.09 -1.58
C ALA A 36 11.04 2.98 -3.02
N LEU A 37 9.75 2.67 -3.21
CA LEU A 37 9.18 2.58 -4.55
C LEU A 37 9.12 3.94 -5.26
N ARG A 38 8.83 5.03 -4.54
CA ARG A 38 8.85 6.39 -5.10
C ARG A 38 10.25 6.85 -5.48
N GLU A 39 11.26 6.58 -4.66
CA GLU A 39 12.67 6.89 -4.95
C GLU A 39 13.16 6.16 -6.20
N GLU A 40 12.68 4.93 -6.41
CA GLU A 40 12.92 4.16 -7.64
C GLU A 40 12.05 4.63 -8.82
N GLY A 41 11.14 5.59 -8.63
CA GLY A 41 10.31 6.16 -9.70
C GLY A 41 9.16 5.26 -10.15
N TYR A 42 8.61 4.43 -9.26
CA TYR A 42 7.32 3.78 -9.49
C TYR A 42 6.18 4.71 -9.07
N ARG A 43 5.05 4.59 -9.77
CA ARG A 43 3.78 5.13 -9.31
C ARG A 43 3.25 4.25 -8.18
N VAL A 44 3.10 4.80 -6.99
CA VAL A 44 2.64 4.08 -5.79
C VAL A 44 1.17 4.34 -5.57
N ILE A 45 0.38 3.26 -5.49
CA ILE A 45 -1.01 3.29 -5.06
C ILE A 45 -1.06 2.60 -3.70
N LEU A 46 -1.74 3.20 -2.73
CA LEU A 46 -1.88 2.64 -1.40
C LEU A 46 -3.35 2.56 -1.00
N VAL A 47 -3.74 1.43 -0.42
CA VAL A 47 -5.01 1.31 0.32
C VAL A 47 -4.73 0.98 1.78
N ASN A 48 -5.22 1.81 2.70
CA ASN A 48 -5.15 1.54 4.14
C ASN A 48 -6.30 2.26 4.85
N SER A 49 -7.14 1.54 5.58
CA SER A 49 -8.30 2.11 6.27
C SER A 49 -7.95 2.90 7.53
N ASN A 50 -6.70 2.86 8.01
CA ASN A 50 -6.28 3.56 9.21
C ASN A 50 -5.81 5.00 8.88
N PRO A 51 -6.54 6.04 9.29
CA PRO A 51 -6.18 7.43 8.98
C PRO A 51 -5.02 7.96 9.83
N ALA A 52 -4.64 7.27 10.91
CA ALA A 52 -3.60 7.69 11.84
C ALA A 52 -2.23 7.06 11.49
N THR A 53 -1.87 7.05 10.21
CA THR A 53 -0.62 6.43 9.72
C THR A 53 0.15 7.40 8.84
N ILE A 54 1.48 7.40 8.96
CA ILE A 54 2.35 8.21 8.09
C ILE A 54 2.23 7.73 6.66
N MET A 55 2.13 6.43 6.41
CA MET A 55 2.00 5.89 5.05
C MET A 55 0.79 6.44 4.28
N THR A 56 -0.28 6.88 4.98
CA THR A 56 -1.48 7.51 4.37
C THR A 56 -1.36 9.02 4.19
N ASP A 57 -0.24 9.65 4.54
CA ASP A 57 -0.05 11.07 4.24
C ASP A 57 -0.10 11.30 2.71
N PRO A 58 -0.74 12.38 2.22
CA PRO A 58 -0.93 12.62 0.79
C PRO A 58 0.36 12.66 -0.05
N ASN A 59 1.51 12.89 0.59
CA ASN A 59 2.81 12.99 -0.08
C ASN A 59 3.56 11.64 -0.14
N MET A 60 3.05 10.60 0.52
CA MET A 60 3.74 9.30 0.63
C MET A 60 3.45 8.36 -0.54
N ALA A 61 2.36 8.54 -1.28
CA ALA A 61 2.04 7.76 -2.46
C ALA A 61 1.35 8.65 -3.51
N ASP A 62 1.33 8.23 -4.77
CA ASP A 62 0.69 9.00 -5.85
C ASP A 62 -0.84 8.90 -5.79
N ALA A 63 -1.36 7.79 -5.26
CA ALA A 63 -2.77 7.62 -4.97
C ALA A 63 -2.93 6.96 -3.59
N VAL A 64 -3.62 7.64 -2.67
CA VAL A 64 -3.90 7.14 -1.32
C VAL A 64 -5.40 6.92 -1.16
N TYR A 65 -5.78 5.71 -0.76
CA TYR A 65 -7.14 5.30 -0.47
C TYR A 65 -7.29 4.99 1.02
N ILE A 66 -7.90 5.92 1.76
CA ILE A 66 -8.34 5.68 3.13
C ILE A 66 -9.72 5.02 3.08
N GLU A 67 -9.72 3.74 2.73
CA GLU A 67 -10.89 2.94 2.42
C GLU A 67 -10.82 1.57 3.12
N PRO A 68 -11.95 0.90 3.40
CA PRO A 68 -11.95 -0.43 4.02
C PRO A 68 -11.11 -1.45 3.25
N ILE A 69 -10.26 -2.21 3.96
CA ILE A 69 -9.46 -3.29 3.35
C ILE A 69 -10.32 -4.55 3.25
N HIS A 70 -11.32 -4.48 2.38
CA HIS A 70 -12.19 -5.58 1.98
C HIS A 70 -11.96 -5.85 0.49
N TRP A 71 -11.87 -7.11 0.07
CA TRP A 71 -11.50 -7.47 -1.31
C TRP A 71 -12.34 -6.78 -2.38
N ARG A 72 -13.64 -6.54 -2.13
CA ARG A 72 -14.52 -5.77 -3.02
C ARG A 72 -14.05 -4.33 -3.20
N THR A 73 -13.69 -3.64 -2.11
CA THR A 73 -13.15 -2.27 -2.16
C THR A 73 -11.79 -2.26 -2.88
N VAL A 74 -10.90 -3.19 -2.52
CA VAL A 74 -9.60 -3.33 -3.19
C VAL A 74 -9.77 -3.63 -4.69
N SER A 75 -10.77 -4.44 -5.08
CA SER A 75 -11.07 -4.73 -6.48
C SER A 75 -11.53 -3.49 -7.25
N GLN A 76 -12.25 -2.57 -6.60
CA GLN A 76 -12.64 -1.28 -7.20
C GLN A 76 -11.42 -0.38 -7.38
N VAL A 77 -10.51 -0.34 -6.39
CA VAL A 77 -9.23 0.38 -6.51
C VAL A 77 -8.41 -0.18 -7.67
N ILE A 78 -8.27 -1.51 -7.78
CA ILE A 78 -7.57 -2.17 -8.89
C ILE A 78 -8.23 -1.84 -10.23
N ALA A 79 -9.56 -1.89 -10.32
CA ALA A 79 -10.28 -1.61 -11.56
C ALA A 79 -10.08 -0.16 -12.04
N ARG A 80 -10.03 0.79 -11.09
CA ARG A 80 -9.78 2.21 -11.36
C ARG A 80 -8.33 2.50 -11.69
N GLU A 81 -7.41 1.95 -10.90
CA GLU A 81 -5.99 2.32 -10.93
C GLU A 81 -5.13 1.49 -11.85
N ARG A 82 -5.59 0.26 -12.17
CA ARG A 82 -4.91 -0.73 -13.00
C ARG A 82 -3.41 -0.89 -12.65
N PRO A 83 -3.08 -1.22 -11.39
CA PRO A 83 -1.69 -1.43 -10.99
C PRO A 83 -1.06 -2.60 -11.76
N ASP A 84 0.21 -2.47 -12.13
CA ASP A 84 0.96 -3.53 -12.82
C ASP A 84 1.35 -4.66 -11.87
N ALA A 85 1.53 -4.34 -10.58
CA ALA A 85 1.84 -5.30 -9.54
C ALA A 85 1.17 -4.95 -8.21
N VAL A 86 1.05 -5.95 -7.34
CA VAL A 86 0.59 -5.81 -5.95
C VAL A 86 1.71 -6.22 -5.01
N LEU A 87 1.92 -5.46 -3.95
CA LEU A 87 2.87 -5.75 -2.87
C LEU A 87 2.09 -6.05 -1.57
N PRO A 88 1.74 -7.33 -1.31
CA PRO A 88 0.91 -7.72 -0.17
C PRO A 88 1.70 -7.97 1.12
N THR A 89 3.01 -7.73 1.13
CA THR A 89 3.92 -8.17 2.21
C THR A 89 4.17 -7.11 3.29
N MET A 90 3.53 -5.95 3.20
CA MET A 90 3.79 -4.79 4.08
C MET A 90 2.61 -4.45 5.01
N GLY A 91 1.50 -5.19 4.92
CA GLY A 91 0.28 -4.95 5.69
C GLY A 91 -0.13 -6.11 6.60
N GLY A 92 0.84 -6.87 7.11
CA GLY A 92 0.60 -7.96 8.04
C GLY A 92 -0.33 -9.03 7.48
N GLN A 93 -1.11 -9.65 8.36
CA GLN A 93 -2.03 -10.71 7.96
C GLN A 93 -3.23 -10.16 7.17
N THR A 94 -3.65 -8.92 7.44
CA THR A 94 -4.72 -8.24 6.67
C THR A 94 -4.40 -8.19 5.18
N ALA A 95 -3.16 -7.88 4.81
CA ALA A 95 -2.78 -7.78 3.39
C ALA A 95 -2.58 -9.14 2.69
N LEU A 96 -2.34 -10.21 3.47
CA LEU A 96 -2.14 -11.57 2.95
C LEU A 96 -3.46 -12.33 2.74
N ASN A 97 -4.50 -12.00 3.50
CA ASN A 97 -5.82 -12.63 3.45
C ASN A 97 -6.72 -12.04 2.36
#